data_AF-A0A840DQ14-F1
#
_entry.id   AF-A0A840DQ14-F1
#
_cell.length_a   1.000
_cell.length_b   1.000
_cell.length_c   1.000
_cell.angle_alpha   90.00
_cell.angle_beta   90.00
_cell.angle_gamma   90.00
#
_symmetry.space_group_name_H-M   'P 1'
#
loop_
_entity.id
_entity.type
_entity.pdbx_description
1 polymer ?
#
loop_
_entity_poly.entity_id
_entity_poly.type
_entity_poly.pdbx_seq_one_letter_code
_entity_poly.pdbx_strand_id
1 'polypeptide(L)'
;MKIKRISFDELPVFVRNHVNALYKQPQIIQSSILEFDAVPPLYVVSVLDLDRNIITEVTFDDDKGLLHENVVTLGTVLEAIKKYPERFGLRLREEMKQ
;
A
#
# COMPACT_ATOMS: atom_id res chain seq x y z
N MET A 1 -14.92 13.38 -2.33
CA MET A 1 -13.74 12.62 -1.85
C MET A 1 -12.48 13.36 -2.21
N LYS A 2 -11.63 13.66 -1.22
CA LYS A 2 -10.28 14.21 -1.42
C LYS A 2 -9.26 13.24 -0.85
N ILE A 3 -8.13 13.07 -1.55
CA ILE A 3 -7.05 12.20 -1.09
C ILE A 3 -5.85 13.08 -0.76
N LYS A 4 -5.42 13.05 0.51
CA LYS A 4 -4.25 13.76 0.97
C LYS A 4 -3.14 12.76 1.28
N ARG A 5 -2.06 12.80 0.50
CA ARG A 5 -0.84 12.04 0.83
C ARG A 5 -0.12 12.75 1.98
N ILE A 6 0.27 11.99 2.98
CA ILE A 6 0.94 12.49 4.19
C ILE A 6 2.07 11.55 4.58
N SER A 7 2.97 12.01 5.45
CA SER A 7 3.96 11.13 6.07
C SER A 7 3.27 10.14 7.00
N PHE A 8 3.88 8.96 7.19
CA PHE A 8 3.39 7.97 8.13
C PHE A 8 3.33 8.53 9.56
N ASP A 9 4.31 9.37 9.93
CA ASP A 9 4.39 9.96 11.27
C ASP A 9 3.29 10.98 11.57
N GLU A 10 2.62 11.49 10.53
CA GLU A 10 1.50 12.42 10.64
C GLU A 10 0.16 11.70 10.81
N LEU A 11 0.13 10.36 10.69
CA LEU A 11 -1.09 9.59 10.92
C LEU A 11 -1.48 9.56 12.40
N PRO A 12 -2.77 9.39 12.69
CA PRO A 12 -3.24 9.16 14.06
C PRO A 12 -2.45 8.05 14.75
N VAL A 13 -2.21 8.23 16.05
CA VAL A 13 -1.42 7.30 16.86
C VAL A 13 -1.99 5.88 16.80
N PHE A 14 -3.31 5.73 16.76
CA PHE A 14 -3.94 4.40 16.68
C PHE A 14 -3.56 3.66 15.39
N VAL A 15 -3.51 4.35 14.24
CA VAL A 15 -3.12 3.76 12.95
C VAL A 15 -1.67 3.30 13.02
N ARG A 16 -0.77 4.17 13.49
CA ARG A 16 0.66 3.84 13.60
C ARG A 16 0.90 2.66 14.52
N ASN A 17 0.21 2.60 15.66
CA ASN A 17 0.31 1.49 16.60
C ASN A 17 -0.20 0.18 15.98
N HIS A 18 -1.31 0.21 15.26
CA HIS A 18 -1.82 -0.99 14.57
C HIS A 18 -0.84 -1.48 13.50
N VAL A 19 -0.31 -0.59 12.68
CA VAL A 19 0.67 -0.97 11.64
C VAL A 19 1.94 -1.57 12.29
N ASN A 20 2.48 -0.95 13.33
CA ASN A 20 3.67 -1.45 14.02
C ASN A 20 3.42 -2.76 14.79
N ALA A 21 2.19 -3.05 15.18
CA ALA A 21 1.81 -4.31 15.83
C ALA A 21 1.58 -5.43 14.80
N LEU A 22 0.96 -5.11 13.65
CA LEU A 22 0.61 -6.07 12.62
C LEU A 22 1.81 -6.48 11.78
N TYR A 23 2.73 -5.57 11.49
CA TYR A 23 3.85 -5.78 10.58
C TYR A 23 5.17 -5.63 11.33
N LYS A 24 6.05 -6.61 11.19
CA LYS A 24 7.39 -6.57 11.79
C LYS A 24 8.31 -5.76 10.89
N GLN A 25 8.84 -4.65 11.41
CA GLN A 25 9.71 -3.72 10.66
C GLN A 25 9.07 -3.24 9.33
N PRO A 26 7.89 -2.61 9.38
CA PRO A 26 7.15 -2.23 8.16
C PRO A 26 7.96 -1.22 7.34
N GLN A 27 8.14 -1.49 6.05
CA GLN A 27 8.62 -0.50 5.11
C GLN A 27 7.42 0.24 4.52
N ILE A 28 7.16 1.45 5.00
CA ILE A 28 6.01 2.22 4.52
C ILE A 28 6.27 2.72 3.10
N ILE A 29 5.40 2.32 2.17
CA ILE A 29 5.43 2.74 0.76
C ILE A 29 4.69 4.07 0.61
N GLN A 30 3.48 4.14 1.17
CA GLN A 30 2.60 5.31 1.06
C GLN A 30 1.67 5.38 2.26
N SER A 31 1.33 6.61 2.67
CA SER A 31 0.25 6.89 3.60
C SER A 31 -0.64 8.02 3.07
N SER A 32 -1.96 7.89 3.27
CA SER A 32 -2.93 8.89 2.84
C SER A 32 -4.17 8.95 3.72
N ILE A 33 -4.78 10.13 3.76
CA ILE A 33 -6.09 10.37 4.35
C ILE A 33 -7.11 10.54 3.20
N LEU A 34 -8.20 9.79 3.26
CA LEU A 34 -9.34 9.92 2.37
C LEU A 34 -10.42 10.71 3.12
N GLU A 35 -10.63 11.95 2.70
CA GLU A 35 -11.61 12.85 3.29
C GLU A 35 -12.93 12.80 2.49
N PHE A 36 -14.03 12.76 3.23
CA PHE A 36 -15.39 12.76 2.71
C PHE A 36 -16.18 13.89 3.35
N ASP A 37 -17.19 14.40 2.65
CA ASP A 37 -17.92 15.60 3.09
C ASP A 37 -18.88 15.31 4.26
N ALA A 38 -19.35 14.06 4.41
CA ALA A 38 -20.42 13.70 5.34
C ALA A 38 -20.11 12.44 6.20
N VAL A 39 -18.91 11.87 6.07
CA VAL A 39 -18.48 10.72 6.88
C VAL A 39 -17.05 10.93 7.38
N PRO A 40 -16.65 10.27 8.49
CA PRO A 40 -15.28 10.35 9.00
C PRO A 40 -14.23 10.00 7.94
N PRO A 41 -13.01 10.56 8.05
CA PRO A 41 -11.95 10.23 7.12
C PRO A 41 -11.50 8.78 7.29
N LEU A 42 -11.03 8.19 6.20
CA LEU A 42 -10.35 6.90 6.23
C LEU A 42 -8.84 7.11 6.10
N TYR A 43 -8.07 6.27 6.78
CA TYR A 43 -6.62 6.30 6.74
C TYR A 43 -6.12 5.07 5.99
N VAL A 44 -5.33 5.27 4.94
CA VAL A 44 -4.81 4.20 4.11
C VAL A 44 -3.29 4.17 4.21
N VAL A 45 -2.73 2.99 4.46
CA VAL A 45 -1.28 2.76 4.54
C VAL A 45 -0.92 1.58 3.65
N SER A 46 0.02 1.80 2.73
CA SER A 46 0.64 0.74 1.93
C SER A 46 1.98 0.37 2.55
N VAL A 47 2.18 -0.90 2.84
CA VAL A 47 3.34 -1.46 3.55
C VAL A 47 3.98 -2.54 2.69
N LEU A 48 5.31 -2.52 2.60
CA LEU A 48 6.12 -3.64 2.16
C LEU A 48 6.56 -4.43 3.40
N ASP A 49 6.10 -5.67 3.51
CA ASP A 49 6.49 -6.61 4.56
C ASP A 49 7.44 -7.66 3.94
N LEU A 50 8.73 -7.50 4.19
CA LEU A 50 9.78 -8.39 3.68
C LEU A 50 9.84 -9.73 4.40
N ASP A 51 9.38 -9.79 5.65
CA ASP A 51 9.31 -11.05 6.41
C ASP A 51 8.29 -11.99 5.77
N ARG A 52 7.15 -11.44 5.30
CA ARG A 52 6.09 -12.20 4.61
C ARG A 52 6.19 -12.18 3.08
N ASN A 53 7.10 -11.39 2.50
CA ASN A 53 7.21 -11.18 1.05
C ASN A 53 5.89 -10.71 0.42
N ILE A 54 5.24 -9.73 1.04
CA ILE A 54 3.97 -9.16 0.58
C ILE A 54 4.04 -7.63 0.51
N ILE A 55 3.21 -7.06 -0.36
CA ILE A 55 2.78 -5.67 -0.29
C ILE A 55 1.34 -5.69 0.20
N THR A 56 1.05 -4.90 1.21
CA THR A 56 -0.29 -4.78 1.78
C THR A 56 -0.76 -3.34 1.77
N GLU A 57 -2.00 -3.09 1.37
CA GLU A 57 -2.72 -1.84 1.60
C GLU A 57 -3.77 -2.06 2.68
N VAL A 58 -3.66 -1.33 3.78
CA VAL A 58 -4.60 -1.39 4.91
C VAL A 58 -5.35 -0.08 5.06
N THR A 59 -6.66 -0.19 5.26
CA THR A 59 -7.57 0.93 5.47
C THR A 59 -8.09 0.90 6.90
N PHE A 60 -8.00 2.04 7.57
CA PHE A 60 -8.46 2.24 8.93
C PHE A 60 -9.57 3.28 8.98
N ASP A 61 -10.49 3.06 9.90
CA ASP A 61 -11.55 3.97 10.32
C ASP A 61 -11.32 4.33 11.80
N ASP A 62 -11.62 5.56 12.19
CA ASP A 62 -11.33 6.07 13.54
C ASP A 62 -12.13 5.33 14.63
N ASP A 63 -13.37 4.92 14.31
CA ASP A 63 -14.26 4.24 15.25
C ASP A 63 -14.02 2.72 15.28
N LYS A 64 -13.78 2.13 14.10
CA LYS A 64 -13.73 0.66 13.94
C LYS A 64 -12.31 0.09 13.92
N GLY A 65 -11.28 0.92 13.81
CA GLY A 65 -9.90 0.48 13.63
C GLY A 65 -9.66 -0.07 12.22
N LEU A 66 -9.04 -1.25 12.11
CA LEU A 66 -8.76 -1.87 10.82
C LEU A 66 -10.07 -2.28 10.12
N LEU A 67 -10.35 -1.67 8.98
CA LEU A 67 -11.57 -1.90 8.20
C LEU A 67 -11.34 -2.87 7.04
N HIS A 68 -10.22 -2.72 6.34
CA HIS A 68 -9.91 -3.52 5.16
C HIS A 68 -8.42 -3.74 4.98
N GLU A 69 -8.06 -4.90 4.40
CA GLU A 69 -6.68 -5.28 4.08
C GLU A 69 -6.63 -5.92 2.68
N ASN A 70 -5.85 -5.34 1.79
CA ASN A 70 -5.55 -5.87 0.46
C ASN A 70 -4.10 -6.35 0.42
N VAL A 71 -3.90 -7.65 0.20
CA VAL A 71 -2.56 -8.26 0.20
C VAL A 71 -2.20 -8.76 -1.20
N VAL A 72 -0.99 -8.47 -1.66
CA VAL A 72 -0.41 -9.08 -2.86
C VAL A 72 0.98 -9.63 -2.54
N THR A 73 1.25 -10.87 -2.95
CA THR A 73 2.59 -11.45 -2.78
C THR A 73 3.58 -10.85 -3.78
N LEU A 74 4.83 -10.66 -3.37
CA LEU A 74 5.88 -10.18 -4.28
C LEU A 74 6.09 -11.13 -5.46
N GLY A 75 5.92 -12.43 -5.26
CA GLY A 75 5.93 -13.41 -6.35
C GLY A 75 4.87 -13.12 -7.41
N THR A 76 3.63 -12.81 -6.99
CA THR A 76 2.56 -12.41 -7.91
C THR A 76 2.90 -11.12 -8.67
N VAL A 77 3.52 -10.13 -8.00
CA VAL A 77 3.96 -8.89 -8.65
C VAL A 77 5.02 -9.20 -9.72
N LEU A 78 6.01 -10.04 -9.41
CA LEU A 78 7.04 -10.44 -10.37
C LEU A 78 6.45 -11.18 -11.58
N GLU A 79 5.49 -12.08 -11.37
CA GLU A 79 4.81 -12.76 -12.48
C GLU A 79 3.97 -11.81 -13.32
N ALA A 80 3.30 -10.83 -12.71
CA ALA A 80 2.57 -9.79 -13.44
C ALA A 80 3.51 -8.94 -14.30
N ILE A 81 4.68 -8.57 -13.79
CA ILE A 81 5.71 -7.83 -14.52
C ILE A 81 6.23 -8.64 -15.72
N LYS A 82 6.50 -9.93 -15.54
CA LYS A 82 6.96 -10.81 -16.62
C LYS A 82 5.90 -10.98 -17.71
N LYS A 83 4.64 -11.13 -17.31
CA LYS A 83 3.53 -11.42 -18.23
C LYS A 83 3.02 -10.20 -18.97
N TYR A 84 3.09 -9.01 -18.35
CA TYR A 84 2.58 -7.75 -18.89
C TYR A 84 3.59 -6.61 -18.74
N PRO A 85 4.82 -6.75 -19.27
CA PRO A 85 5.92 -5.80 -19.01
C PRO A 85 5.60 -4.38 -19.47
N GLU A 86 4.81 -4.22 -20.53
CA GLU A 86 4.38 -2.93 -21.07
C GLU A 86 3.55 -2.11 -20.06
N ARG A 87 2.80 -2.79 -19.16
CA ARG A 87 2.01 -2.14 -18.11
C ARG A 87 2.87 -1.53 -17.01
N PHE A 88 4.12 -1.99 -16.90
CA PHE A 88 5.09 -1.50 -15.92
C PHE A 88 6.15 -0.59 -16.56
N GLY A 89 5.91 -0.13 -17.80
CA GLY A 89 6.86 0.73 -18.53
C GLY A 89 8.14 0.00 -18.96
N LEU A 90 8.17 -1.33 -18.87
CA LEU A 90 9.27 -2.14 -19.35
C LEU A 90 8.98 -2.48 -20.81
N ARG A 91 9.64 -1.80 -21.74
CA ARG A 91 9.70 -2.30 -23.13
C ARG A 91 10.63 -3.50 -23.13
N LEU A 92 10.13 -4.67 -23.53
CA LEU A 92 10.99 -5.82 -23.83
C LEU A 92 12.06 -5.34 -24.82
N ARG A 93 13.33 -5.34 -24.40
CA ARG A 93 14.48 -5.05 -25.27
C ARG A 93 14.71 -6.18 -26.28
N GLU A 94 13.67 -6.66 -26.95
CA GLU A 94 13.80 -7.65 -28.02
C GLU A 94 13.89 -7.00 -29.42
N GLU A 95 13.67 -5.68 -29.53
CA GLU A 95 13.73 -4.96 -30.82
C GLU A 95 15.08 -4.29 -31.14
N MET A 96 16.14 -4.51 -30.35
CA MET A 96 17.49 -3.96 -30.63
C MET A 96 18.50 -4.98 -31.17
N LYS A 97 18.02 -6.10 -31.74
CA LYS A 97 18.87 -7.12 -32.39
C LYS A 97 18.32 -7.58 -33.75
N GLN A 98 17.84 -6.66 -34.58
CA GLN A 98 17.72 -6.89 -36.03
C GLN A 98 18.55 -5.87 -36.79
#